data_AF-A0A957KZI4-F1
#
_entry.id   AF-A0A957KZI4-F1
#
_cell.length_a   1.000
_cell.length_b   1.000
_cell.length_c   1.000
_cell.angle_alpha   90.00
_cell.angle_beta   90.00
_cell.angle_gamma   90.00
#
_symmetry.space_group_name_H-M   'P 1'
#
loop_
_entity.id
_entity.type
_entity.pdbx_description
1 polymer ?
#
loop_
_entity_poly.entity_id
_entity_poly.type
_entity_poly.pdbx_seq_one_letter_code
_entity_poly.pdbx_strand_id
1 'polypeptide(L)'
;LKTQFLANMSHELRTPLNSIIGFSRVILKGIVGPVTPEQEHDLTAIYNSGRHLLTLINDILDIARIEAGKMALILEEVDVKEVAL
;
A
#
# COMPACT_ATOMS: atom_id res chain seq x y z
N LEU A 1 2.69 20.08 12.62
CA LEU A 1 3.51 19.13 13.41
C LEU A 1 3.00 17.69 13.25
N LYS A 2 1.78 17.34 13.70
CA LYS A 2 1.19 15.98 13.55
C LYS A 2 1.21 15.43 12.11
N THR A 3 0.70 16.18 11.14
CA THR A 3 0.67 15.76 9.72
C THR A 3 2.06 15.59 9.11
N GLN A 4 3.02 16.45 9.46
CA GLN A 4 4.39 16.37 8.95
C GLN A 4 5.13 15.16 9.53
N PHE A 5 4.93 14.88 10.82
CA PHE A 5 5.47 13.69 11.48
C PHE A 5 4.94 12.40 10.84
N LEU A 6 3.62 12.31 10.64
CA LEU A 6 2.99 11.15 9.98
C LEU A 6 3.45 10.98 8.54
N ALA A 7 3.60 12.07 7.78
CA ALA A 7 4.11 12.02 6.42
C ALA A 7 5.55 11.47 6.38
N ASN A 8 6.45 11.98 7.23
CA ASN A 8 7.83 11.51 7.29
C ASN A 8 7.91 10.02 7.67
N MET A 9 7.17 9.59 8.71
CA MET A 9 7.11 8.18 9.11
C MET A 9 6.55 7.29 8.01
N SER A 10 5.52 7.72 7.29
CA SER A 10 5.01 6.95 6.15
C SER A 10 6.05 6.78 5.06
N HIS A 11 6.82 7.82 4.73
CA HIS A 11 7.89 7.69 3.74
C HIS A 11 8.95 6.66 4.17
N GLU A 12 9.36 6.68 5.44
CA GLU A 12 10.31 5.71 5.98
C GLU A 12 9.76 4.29 6.04
N LEU A 13 8.46 4.11 6.28
CA LEU A 13 7.80 2.81 6.30
C LEU A 13 7.52 2.24 4.90
N ARG A 14 7.24 3.09 3.91
CA ARG A 14 6.93 2.65 2.54
C ARG A 14 8.09 1.89 1.89
N THR A 15 9.32 2.36 2.06
CA THR A 15 10.50 1.73 1.46
C THR A 15 10.70 0.27 1.89
N PRO A 16 10.82 -0.06 3.19
CA PRO A 16 10.96 -1.46 3.62
C PRO A 16 9.73 -2.30 3.29
N LEU A 17 8.52 -1.72 3.38
CA LEU A 17 7.29 -2.45 3.08
C LEU A 17 7.17 -2.80 1.59
N ASN A 18 7.53 -1.88 0.70
CA ASN A 18 7.61 -2.13 -0.74
C ASN A 18 8.64 -3.20 -1.08
N SER A 19 9.77 -3.25 -0.37
CA SER A 19 10.75 -4.32 -0.52
C SER A 19 10.16 -5.67 -0.12
N ILE A 20 9.49 -5.78 1.03
CA ILE A 20 8.83 -7.03 1.48
C ILE A 20 7.77 -7.49 0.47
N ILE A 21 6.90 -6.60 0.02
CA ILE A 21 5.85 -6.89 -0.99
C ILE A 21 6.49 -7.28 -2.32
N GLY A 22 7.55 -6.58 -2.73
CA GLY A 22 8.25 -6.80 -3.99
C GLY A 22 8.92 -8.17 -4.02
N PHE A 23 9.70 -8.49 -2.99
CA PHE A 23 10.39 -9.78 -2.90
C PHE A 23 9.41 -10.94 -2.77
N SER A 24 8.41 -10.84 -1.89
CA SER A 24 7.38 -11.89 -1.79
C SER A 24 6.67 -12.13 -3.12
N ARG A 25 6.33 -11.07 -3.86
CA ARG A 25 5.73 -11.18 -5.21
C ARG A 25 6.68 -11.82 -6.22
N VAL A 26 7.97 -11.45 -6.23
CA VAL A 26 8.96 -12.02 -7.15
C VAL A 26 9.13 -13.52 -6.90
N ILE A 27 9.14 -13.93 -5.63
CA ILE A 27 9.24 -15.34 -5.24
C ILE A 27 7.95 -16.11 -5.62
N LEU A 28 6.78 -15.56 -5.30
CA LEU A 28 5.48 -16.16 -5.69
C LEU A 28 5.31 -16.31 -7.22
N LYS A 29 5.93 -15.42 -8.01
CA LYS A 29 5.95 -15.52 -9.48
C LYS A 29 6.93 -16.57 -10.01
N GLY A 30 7.65 -17.28 -9.15
CA GLY A 30 8.64 -18.28 -9.53
C GLY A 30 9.89 -17.72 -10.20
N ILE A 31 10.12 -16.40 -10.15
CA ILE A 31 11.25 -15.73 -10.84
C ILE A 31 12.59 -16.17 -10.26
N VAL A 32 12.63 -16.46 -8.96
CA VAL A 32 13.84 -16.96 -8.26
C VAL A 32 13.91 -18.49 -8.19
N GLY A 33 12.98 -19.20 -8.84
CA GLY A 33 12.86 -20.65 -8.80
C GLY A 33 11.58 -21.14 -8.11
N PRO A 34 11.37 -22.47 -8.07
CA PRO A 34 10.19 -23.08 -7.48
C PRO A 34 10.20 -22.98 -5.95
N VAL A 35 9.01 -22.95 -5.36
CA VAL A 35 8.79 -22.99 -3.91
C VAL A 35 7.94 -24.21 -3.53
N THR A 36 8.03 -24.64 -2.27
CA THR A 36 7.13 -25.67 -1.74
C THR A 36 5.73 -25.10 -1.53
N PRO A 37 4.68 -25.95 -1.44
CA PRO A 37 3.33 -25.48 -1.14
C PRO A 37 3.22 -24.71 0.19
N GLU A 38 4.00 -25.10 1.20
CA GLU A 38 4.06 -24.41 2.49
C GLU A 38 4.70 -23.01 2.34
N GLN A 39 5.79 -22.90 1.60
CA GLN A 39 6.41 -21.62 1.29
C GLN A 39 5.48 -20.71 0.49
N GLU A 40 4.73 -21.25 -0.47
CA GLU A 40 3.74 -20.48 -1.24
C GLU A 40 2.64 -19.92 -0.33
N HIS A 41 2.15 -20.72 0.62
CA HIS A 41 1.17 -20.28 1.62
C HIS A 41 1.72 -19.12 2.48
N ASP A 42 2.91 -19.29 3.05
CA ASP A 42 3.54 -18.29 3.91
C ASP A 42 3.88 -17.00 3.15
N LEU A 43 4.43 -17.11 1.94
CA LEU A 43 4.74 -15.96 1.09
C LEU A 43 3.48 -15.21 0.68
N THR A 44 2.38 -15.93 0.42
CA THR A 44 1.08 -15.32 0.12
C THR A 44 0.55 -14.55 1.33
N ALA A 45 0.68 -15.12 2.53
CA ALA A 45 0.32 -14.44 3.77
C ALA A 45 1.16 -13.17 3.98
N ILE A 46 2.49 -13.25 3.84
CA ILE A 46 3.42 -12.11 3.95
C ILE A 46 3.06 -11.02 2.94
N TYR A 47 2.84 -11.38 1.68
CA TYR A 47 2.47 -10.46 0.61
C TYR A 47 1.15 -9.73 0.93
N ASN A 48 0.12 -10.48 1.33
CA ASN A 48 -1.19 -9.93 1.66
C ASN A 48 -1.15 -9.03 2.90
N SER A 49 -0.44 -9.44 3.96
CA SER A 49 -0.24 -8.63 5.15
C SER A 49 0.52 -7.35 4.84
N GLY A 50 1.56 -7.41 4.01
CA GLY A 50 2.31 -6.24 3.58
C GLY A 50 1.44 -5.24 2.81
N ARG A 51 0.62 -5.74 1.88
CA ARG A 51 -0.36 -4.94 1.13
C ARG A 51 -1.40 -4.30 2.04
N HIS A 52 -1.94 -5.07 2.99
CA HIS A 52 -2.93 -4.57 3.94
C HIS A 52 -2.36 -3.46 4.83
N LEU A 53 -1.14 -3.65 5.36
CA LEU A 53 -0.46 -2.63 6.16
C LEU A 53 -0.20 -1.35 5.36
N LEU A 54 0.17 -1.47 4.07
CA LEU A 54 0.38 -0.32 3.20
C LEU A 54 -0.92 0.48 3.01
N THR A 55 -2.06 -0.21 2.85
CA THR A 55 -3.39 0.42 2.79
C THR A 55 -3.69 1.18 4.07
N LEU A 56 -3.55 0.55 5.25
CA LEU A 56 -3.80 1.20 6.54
C LEU A 56 -2.93 2.46 6.75
N ILE A 57 -1.66 2.40 6.35
CA ILE A 57 -0.77 3.56 6.40
C ILE A 57 -1.29 4.70 5.51
N ASN A 58 -1.76 4.38 4.30
CA ASN A 58 -2.31 5.40 3.40
C ASN A 58 -3.61 6.00 3.96
N ASP A 59 -4.51 5.18 4.50
CA ASP A 59 -5.77 5.65 5.08
C ASP A 59 -5.51 6.64 6.25
N ILE A 60 -4.54 6.34 7.12
CA ILE A 60 -4.15 7.23 8.22
C ILE A 60 -3.61 8.57 7.69
N LEU A 61 -2.82 8.55 6.61
CA LEU A 61 -2.30 9.77 6.02
C LEU A 61 -3.40 10.62 5.39
N ASP A 62 -4.36 10.00 4.73
CA ASP A 62 -5.45 10.70 4.09
C ASP A 62 -6.35 11.36 5.14
N ILE A 63 -6.66 10.66 6.24
CA ILE A 63 -7.32 11.26 7.41
C ILE A 63 -6.50 12.45 7.94
N ALA A 64 -5.18 12.30 8.13
CA ALA A 64 -4.34 13.37 8.64
C ALA A 64 -4.24 14.59 7.70
N ARG A 65 -4.42 14.41 6.39
CA ARG A 65 -4.51 15.49 5.40
C ARG A 65 -5.86 16.19 5.45
N ILE A 66 -6.95 15.43 5.61
CA ILE A 66 -8.31 15.95 5.79
C ILE A 66 -8.37 16.80 7.07
N GLU A 67 -7.91 16.27 8.21
CA GLU A 67 -7.88 16.98 9.50
C GLU A 67 -7.08 18.29 9.43
N ALA A 68 -6.05 18.34 8.59
CA ALA A 68 -5.21 19.52 8.41
C ALA A 68 -5.76 20.53 7.39
N GLY A 69 -6.90 20.24 6.73
CA GLY A 69 -7.44 21.05 5.64
C GLY A 69 -6.54 21.08 4.39
N LYS A 70 -5.68 20.06 4.22
CA LYS A 70 -4.67 19.99 3.16
C LYS A 70 -5.02 19.03 2.03
N MET A 71 -6.21 18.45 2.04
CA MET A 71 -6.69 17.63 0.93
C MET A 71 -7.20 18.55 -0.18
N ALA A 72 -6.44 18.63 -1.28
CA ALA A 72 -6.86 19.38 -2.46
C ALA A 72 -7.88 18.53 -3.24
N LEU A 73 -9.05 19.12 -3.50
CA LEU A 73 -10.03 18.53 -4.40
C LEU A 73 -9.71 18.97 -5.83
N ILE A 74 -9.62 18.00 -6.73
CA ILE A 74 -9.54 18.23 -8.17
C ILE A 74 -10.91 17.89 -8.73
N LEU A 75 -11.65 18.91 -9.17
CA LEU A 75 -12.95 18.72 -9.79
C LEU A 75 -12.73 18.49 -11.29
N GLU A 76 -13.21 17.37 -11.79
CA GLU A 76 -13.18 17.01 -13.21
C GLU A 76 -14.54 16.46 -13.65
N GLU A 77 -14.89 16.66 -14.92
CA GLU A 77 -16.06 16.02 -15.51
C GLU A 77 -15.76 14.53 -15.69
N VAL A 78 -16.61 13.68 -15.10
CA VAL A 78 -16.49 12.21 -15.19
C VAL A 78 -17.77 11.62 -15.76
N ASP A 79 -17.65 10.60 -16.61
CA ASP A 79 -18.80 9.78 -16.99
C ASP A 79 -19.16 8.87 -15.80
N VAL A 80 -20.33 9.09 -15.22
CA VAL A 80 -20.84 8.27 -14.10
C VAL A 80 -20.90 6.79 -14.46
N LYS A 81 -21.12 6.44 -15.73
CA LYS A 81 -21.12 5.04 -16.19
C LYS A 81 -19.74 4.39 -16.11
N GLU A 82 -18.67 5.15 -16.31
CA GLU A 82 -17.29 4.63 -16.21
C GLU A 82 -16.83 4.48 -14.75
N VAL A 83 -17.38 5.29 -13.83
CA VAL A 83 -16.99 5.28 -12.41
C VAL A 83 -17.78 4.27 -11.57
N ALA A 84 -19.00 3.92 -11.99
CA ALA A 84 -19.91 3.05 -11.25
C ALA A 84 -19.76 1.54 -11.56
N LEU A 85 -18.83 1.16 -12.44
CA LEU A 85 -18.53 -0.22 -12.85
C LEU A 85 -17.18 -0.69 -12.29
#